data_AF-A0A2G8JXX1-F1
#
_entry.id   AF-A0A2G8JXX1-F1
#
_cell.length_a   1.000
_cell.length_b   1.000
_cell.length_c   1.000
_cell.angle_alpha   90.00
_cell.angle_beta   90.00
_cell.angle_gamma   90.00
#
_symmetry.space_group_name_H-M   'P 1'
#
loop_
_entity.id
_entity.type
_entity.pdbx_description
1 polymer ?
#
loop_
_entity_poly.entity_id
_entity_poly.type
_entity_poly.pdbx_seq_one_letter_code
_entity_poly.pdbx_strand_id
1 'polypeptide(L)'
;MSAYLQLRELEERLKYLEKLVGEGNSDADSSKMAVEQIYDVKQKLANLTTGRERVHKLWKRLDELNRYLDPQVADELTLSDGMKSDIILAEKDHIEEQAALLQQVENLKSVFESEHVKAAPTLSDKLHPLAAVQIDQQEKLENLGSDVKQLLEAYNNIITLISKQFVQWDETLTRYEVSKKVRKTNEYI
;
A
#
# COMPACT_ATOMS: atom_id res chain seq x y z
N MET A 1 5.12 -4.23 -4.39
CA MET A 1 5.01 -5.61 -4.94
C MET A 1 5.04 -5.62 -6.47
N SER A 2 4.27 -4.76 -7.16
CA SER A 2 4.31 -4.62 -8.63
C SER A 2 5.69 -4.31 -9.23
N ALA A 3 6.47 -3.41 -8.61
CA ALA A 3 7.79 -3.04 -9.10
C ALA A 3 8.82 -4.18 -9.04
N TYR A 4 8.71 -5.06 -8.04
CA TYR A 4 9.56 -6.25 -7.92
C TYR A 4 9.23 -7.30 -9.00
N LEU A 5 7.96 -7.41 -9.40
CA LEU A 5 7.55 -8.30 -10.48
C LEU A 5 8.10 -7.81 -11.83
N GLN A 6 7.98 -6.51 -12.09
CA GLN A 6 8.51 -5.87 -13.30
C GLN A 6 10.04 -6.00 -13.39
N LEU A 7 10.75 -5.83 -12.28
CA LEU A 7 12.20 -5.99 -12.24
C LEU A 7 12.61 -7.43 -12.57
N ARG A 8 11.88 -8.42 -12.03
CA ARG A 8 12.13 -9.84 -12.28
C ARG A 8 11.86 -10.24 -13.73
N GLU A 9 10.78 -9.75 -14.32
CA GLU A 9 10.47 -9.96 -15.73
C GLU A 9 11.54 -9.35 -16.64
N LEU A 10 12.03 -8.15 -16.28
CA LEU A 10 13.14 -7.52 -17.00
C LEU A 10 14.43 -8.33 -16.88
N GLU A 11 14.75 -8.84 -15.69
CA GLU A 11 15.92 -9.68 -15.45
C GLU A 11 15.87 -10.99 -16.24
N GLU A 12 14.72 -11.64 -16.33
CA GLU A 12 14.55 -12.86 -17.13
C GLU A 12 14.73 -12.57 -18.63
N ARG A 13 14.16 -11.47 -19.11
CA ARG A 13 14.34 -11.03 -20.50
C ARG A 13 15.79 -10.65 -20.79
N LEU A 14 16.46 -9.98 -19.86
CA LEU A 14 17.87 -9.60 -19.98
C LEU A 14 18.76 -10.84 -20.06
N LYS A 15 18.57 -11.82 -19.17
CA LYS A 15 19.27 -13.11 -19.22
C LYS A 15 19.05 -13.85 -20.53
N TYR A 16 17.83 -13.82 -21.07
CA TYR A 16 17.54 -14.43 -22.36
C TYR A 16 18.31 -13.73 -23.51
N LEU A 17 18.35 -12.40 -23.50
CA LEU A 17 19.08 -11.61 -24.49
C LEU A 17 20.60 -11.79 -24.38
N GLU A 18 21.13 -11.84 -23.16
CA GLU A 18 22.54 -12.12 -22.89
C GLU A 18 22.92 -13.52 -23.40
N LYS A 19 22.06 -14.52 -23.17
CA LYS A 19 22.29 -15.87 -23.71
C LYS A 19 22.26 -15.92 -25.24
N LEU A 20 21.41 -15.11 -25.87
CA LEU A 20 21.27 -15.08 -27.34
C LEU A 20 22.45 -14.38 -28.02
N VAL A 21 22.99 -13.33 -27.40
CA VAL A 21 24.18 -12.60 -27.88
C VAL A 21 25.49 -13.32 -27.48
N GLY A 22 25.43 -14.18 -26.46
CA GLY A 22 26.52 -14.96 -25.89
C GLY A 22 26.85 -14.49 -24.47
N GLU A 23 26.93 -15.43 -23.52
CA GLU A 23 27.48 -15.16 -22.18
C GLU A 23 28.97 -14.85 -22.32
N GLY A 24 29.32 -13.58 -22.48
CA GLY A 24 30.67 -13.17 -22.79
C GLY A 24 31.02 -11.86 -22.12
N ASN A 25 32.09 -11.89 -21.34
CA ASN A 25 32.86 -10.75 -20.85
C ASN A 25 32.79 -9.56 -21.82
N SER A 26 32.60 -8.38 -21.25
CA SER A 26 32.53 -7.10 -21.93
C SER A 26 33.82 -6.77 -22.70
N ASP A 27 34.03 -7.38 -23.86
CA ASP A 27 34.84 -6.80 -24.92
C ASP A 27 33.86 -6.26 -25.95
N ALA A 28 33.67 -4.93 -25.93
CA ALA A 28 32.81 -4.21 -26.86
C ALA A 28 33.16 -4.48 -28.34
N ASP A 29 34.36 -5.00 -28.60
CA ASP A 29 34.82 -5.47 -29.91
C ASP A 29 34.09 -6.72 -30.40
N SER A 30 33.73 -7.67 -29.53
CA SER A 30 33.03 -8.90 -29.93
C SER A 30 31.62 -8.63 -30.47
N SER A 31 30.90 -7.69 -29.84
CA SER A 31 29.59 -7.21 -30.28
C SER A 31 29.65 -6.41 -31.59
N LYS A 32 30.71 -5.61 -31.80
CA LYS A 32 30.93 -4.93 -33.09
C LYS A 32 31.23 -5.95 -34.19
N MET A 33 32.02 -6.98 -33.89
CA MET A 33 32.30 -8.09 -34.81
C MET A 33 31.03 -8.86 -35.19
N ALA A 34 30.11 -9.11 -34.25
CA ALA A 34 28.84 -9.78 -34.57
C ALA A 34 27.96 -8.94 -35.50
N VAL A 35 27.89 -7.62 -35.28
CA VAL A 35 27.14 -6.70 -36.16
C VAL A 35 27.79 -6.62 -37.55
N GLU A 36 29.12 -6.52 -37.62
CA GLU A 36 29.87 -6.54 -38.88
C GLU A 36 29.70 -7.88 -39.62
N GLN A 37 29.74 -9.01 -38.91
CA GLN A 37 29.48 -10.34 -39.48
C GLN A 37 28.06 -10.48 -40.01
N ILE A 38 27.04 -9.99 -39.28
CA ILE A 38 25.65 -9.97 -39.74
C ILE A 38 25.51 -9.06 -40.97
N TYR A 39 26.19 -7.92 -40.97
CA TYR A 39 26.20 -7.01 -42.11
C TYR A 39 26.87 -7.63 -43.33
N ASP A 40 27.98 -8.32 -43.16
CA ASP A 40 28.67 -9.08 -44.20
C ASP A 40 27.81 -10.22 -44.74
N VAL A 41 27.11 -10.94 -43.87
CA VAL A 41 26.16 -12.00 -44.27
C VAL A 41 24.99 -11.38 -45.03
N LYS A 42 24.45 -10.24 -44.59
CA LYS A 42 23.41 -9.50 -45.28
C LYS A 42 23.88 -9.00 -46.65
N GLN A 43 25.11 -8.49 -46.76
CA GLN A 43 25.69 -8.06 -48.04
C GLN A 43 25.94 -9.26 -48.97
N LYS A 44 26.46 -10.38 -48.46
CA LYS A 44 26.61 -11.62 -49.24
C LYS A 44 25.26 -12.15 -49.72
N LEU A 45 24.23 -12.13 -48.87
CA LEU A 45 22.87 -12.47 -49.27
C LEU A 45 22.33 -11.49 -50.31
N ALA A 46 22.49 -10.18 -50.13
CA ALA A 46 22.07 -9.17 -51.10
C ALA A 46 22.74 -9.40 -52.46
N ASN A 47 24.06 -9.62 -52.48
CA ASN A 47 24.85 -9.90 -53.67
C ASN A 47 24.46 -11.23 -54.35
N LEU A 48 24.04 -12.24 -53.58
CA LEU A 48 23.52 -13.51 -54.11
C LEU A 48 22.08 -13.38 -54.67
N THR A 49 21.31 -12.41 -54.17
CA THR A 49 19.95 -12.12 -54.64
C THR A 49 19.90 -11.13 -55.81
N THR A 50 20.91 -10.28 -55.98
CA THR A 50 21.08 -9.42 -57.17
C THR A 50 21.33 -10.28 -58.40
N GLY A 51 20.33 -10.36 -59.28
CA GLY A 51 20.35 -11.19 -60.50
C GLY A 51 19.34 -12.35 -60.49
N ARG A 52 18.73 -12.68 -59.34
CA ARG A 52 17.67 -13.69 -59.23
C ARG A 52 16.34 -13.05 -58.84
N GLU A 53 15.65 -12.44 -59.82
CA GLU A 53 14.33 -11.83 -59.60
C GLU A 53 13.31 -12.77 -58.95
N ARG A 54 13.41 -14.08 -59.21
CA ARG A 54 12.57 -15.11 -58.58
C ARG A 54 12.74 -15.14 -57.06
N VAL A 55 13.96 -14.97 -56.56
CA VAL A 55 14.24 -14.94 -55.12
C VAL A 55 13.70 -13.66 -54.50
N HIS A 56 13.80 -12.52 -55.18
CA HIS A 56 13.20 -11.27 -54.71
C HIS A 56 11.65 -11.34 -54.67
N LYS A 57 11.02 -11.97 -55.67
CA LYS A 57 9.57 -12.27 -55.65
C LYS A 57 9.19 -13.20 -54.50
N LEU A 58 10.03 -14.20 -54.20
CA LEU A 58 9.82 -15.10 -53.06
C LEU A 58 10.00 -14.39 -51.71
N TRP A 59 10.95 -13.47 -51.57
CA TRP A 59 11.09 -12.66 -50.35
C TRP A 59 9.86 -11.79 -50.09
N LYS A 60 9.33 -11.12 -51.12
CA LYS A 60 8.08 -10.36 -51.00
C LYS A 60 6.88 -11.27 -50.66
N ARG A 61 6.81 -12.43 -51.31
CA ARG A 61 5.76 -13.42 -51.03
C ARG A 61 5.93 -14.07 -49.65
N LEU A 62 7.15 -14.12 -49.11
CA LEU A 62 7.42 -14.61 -47.76
C LEU A 62 6.90 -13.61 -46.72
N ASP A 63 7.09 -12.31 -46.92
CA ASP A 63 6.49 -11.27 -46.07
C ASP A 63 4.97 -11.31 -46.13
N GLU A 64 4.40 -11.47 -47.33
CA GLU A 64 2.96 -11.66 -47.51
C GLU A 64 2.47 -12.94 -46.83
N LEU A 65 3.18 -14.06 -46.99
CA LEU A 65 2.84 -15.35 -46.38
C LEU A 65 2.96 -15.29 -44.85
N ASN A 66 3.95 -14.58 -44.32
CA ASN A 66 4.12 -14.36 -42.89
C ASN A 66 2.96 -13.53 -42.32
N ARG A 67 2.44 -12.57 -43.10
CA ARG A 67 1.22 -11.82 -42.75
C ARG A 67 -0.04 -12.68 -42.79
N TYR A 68 -0.14 -13.66 -43.70
CA TYR A 68 -1.25 -14.62 -43.72
C TYR A 68 -1.14 -15.73 -42.66
N LEU A 69 0.06 -15.95 -42.13
CA LEU A 69 0.33 -16.85 -41.00
C LEU A 69 0.11 -16.19 -39.64
N ASP A 70 -0.11 -14.87 -39.61
CA ASP A 70 -0.52 -14.17 -38.39
C ASP A 70 -1.91 -14.71 -37.97
N PRO A 71 -2.04 -15.34 -36.79
CA PRO A 71 -3.28 -15.98 -36.35
C PRO A 71 -4.49 -15.05 -36.42
N GLN A 72 -4.28 -13.76 -36.20
CA GLN A 72 -5.35 -12.75 -36.24
C GLN A 72 -5.93 -12.56 -37.65
N VAL A 73 -5.11 -12.65 -38.70
CA VAL A 73 -5.54 -12.51 -40.10
C VAL A 73 -6.13 -13.82 -40.63
N ALA A 74 -5.59 -14.95 -40.18
CA ALA A 74 -6.13 -16.27 -40.52
C ALA A 74 -7.53 -16.47 -39.94
N ASP A 75 -7.78 -16.07 -38.68
CA ASP A 75 -9.10 -16.17 -38.05
C ASP A 75 -10.14 -15.27 -38.74
N GLU A 76 -9.76 -14.05 -39.13
CA GLU A 76 -10.65 -13.11 -39.82
C GLU A 76 -11.03 -13.58 -41.24
N LEU A 77 -10.10 -14.26 -41.93
CA LEU A 77 -10.30 -14.81 -43.29
C LEU A 77 -11.05 -16.16 -43.28
N THR A 78 -10.94 -16.93 -42.20
CA THR A 78 -11.52 -18.29 -42.11
C THR A 78 -12.88 -18.32 -41.41
N LEU A 79 -13.24 -17.29 -40.63
CA LEU A 79 -14.60 -17.16 -40.11
C LEU A 79 -15.57 -16.75 -41.23
N SER A 80 -16.34 -17.73 -41.71
CA SER A 80 -17.54 -17.48 -42.52
C SER A 80 -18.56 -16.66 -41.73
N ASP A 81 -19.35 -15.81 -42.41
CA ASP A 81 -20.36 -14.95 -41.78
C ASP A 81 -21.42 -15.74 -40.97
N GLY A 82 -21.70 -16.99 -41.38
CA GLY A 82 -22.53 -17.90 -40.59
C GLY A 82 -21.90 -18.30 -39.26
N MET A 83 -20.59 -18.58 -39.25
CA MET A 83 -19.87 -18.92 -38.02
C MET A 83 -19.76 -17.72 -37.08
N LYS A 84 -19.60 -16.50 -37.61
CA LYS A 84 -19.66 -15.26 -36.80
C LYS A 84 -21.02 -15.14 -36.11
N SER A 85 -22.11 -15.42 -36.82
CA SER A 85 -23.46 -15.41 -36.24
C SER A 85 -23.60 -16.45 -35.12
N ASP A 86 -23.12 -17.68 -35.35
CA ASP A 86 -23.21 -18.75 -34.35
C ASP A 86 -22.36 -18.46 -33.11
N ILE A 87 -21.17 -17.86 -33.29
CA ILE A 87 -20.32 -17.41 -32.18
C ILE A 87 -20.99 -16.30 -31.38
N ILE A 88 -21.59 -15.31 -32.05
CA ILE A 88 -22.32 -14.22 -31.38
C ILE A 88 -23.53 -14.78 -30.63
N LEU A 89 -24.24 -15.76 -31.19
CA LEU A 89 -25.38 -16.39 -30.52
C LEU A 89 -24.95 -17.25 -29.33
N ALA A 90 -23.84 -17.97 -29.44
CA ALA A 90 -23.29 -18.76 -28.33
C ALA A 90 -22.78 -17.85 -27.19
N GLU A 91 -22.18 -16.72 -27.53
CA GLU A 91 -21.62 -15.77 -26.55
C GLU A 91 -22.61 -14.70 -26.08
N LYS A 92 -23.87 -14.76 -26.55
CA LYS A 92 -24.88 -13.74 -26.29
C LYS A 92 -25.09 -13.52 -24.78
N ASP A 93 -25.24 -14.60 -24.03
CA ASP A 93 -25.49 -14.53 -22.58
C ASP A 93 -24.30 -13.90 -21.86
N HIS A 94 -23.06 -14.22 -22.29
CA HIS A 94 -21.86 -13.61 -21.73
C HIS A 94 -21.77 -12.11 -22.05
N ILE A 95 -22.12 -11.70 -23.26
CA ILE A 95 -22.16 -10.29 -23.66
C ILE A 95 -23.22 -9.52 -22.85
N GLU A 96 -24.38 -10.11 -22.60
CA GLU A 96 -25.43 -9.52 -21.76
C GLU A 96 -24.99 -9.37 -20.30
N GLU A 97 -24.32 -10.38 -19.72
CA GLU A 97 -23.74 -10.32 -18.38
C GLU A 97 -22.66 -9.22 -18.28
N GLN A 98 -21.75 -9.16 -19.26
CA GLN A 98 -20.73 -8.12 -19.31
C GLN A 98 -21.34 -6.73 -19.43
N ALA A 99 -22.38 -6.55 -20.26
CA ALA A 99 -23.08 -5.28 -20.38
C ALA A 99 -23.76 -4.86 -19.07
N ALA A 100 -24.39 -5.81 -18.35
CA ALA A 100 -24.99 -5.55 -17.05
C ALA A 100 -23.94 -5.13 -15.99
N LEU A 101 -22.78 -5.81 -15.96
CA LEU A 101 -21.66 -5.44 -15.10
C LEU A 101 -21.10 -4.05 -15.46
N LEU A 102 -20.97 -3.74 -16.74
CA LEU A 102 -20.48 -2.45 -17.22
C LEU A 102 -21.45 -1.32 -16.83
N GLN A 103 -22.75 -1.57 -16.93
CA GLN A 103 -23.77 -0.62 -16.47
C GLN A 103 -23.73 -0.42 -14.95
N GLN A 104 -23.46 -1.47 -14.16
CA GLN A 104 -23.23 -1.32 -12.72
C GLN A 104 -21.99 -0.47 -12.43
N VAL A 105 -20.90 -0.68 -13.17
CA VAL A 105 -19.68 0.13 -13.05
C VAL A 105 -19.94 1.59 -13.42
N GLU A 106 -20.71 1.85 -14.47
CA GLU A 106 -21.10 3.21 -14.88
C GLU A 106 -21.94 3.89 -13.79
N ASN A 107 -22.89 3.18 -13.19
CA ASN A 107 -23.66 3.67 -12.05
C ASN A 107 -22.76 4.00 -10.84
N LEU A 108 -21.77 3.14 -10.56
CA LEU A 108 -20.81 3.32 -9.47
C LEU A 108 -19.78 4.42 -9.73
N LYS A 109 -19.54 4.81 -10.99
CA LYS A 109 -18.65 5.92 -11.33
C LYS A 109 -19.08 7.23 -10.67
N SER A 110 -20.38 7.47 -10.56
CA SER A 110 -20.94 8.64 -9.88
C SER A 110 -20.55 8.72 -8.39
N VAL A 111 -20.35 7.58 -7.74
CA VAL A 111 -19.94 7.49 -6.33
C VAL A 111 -18.47 7.89 -6.17
N PHE A 112 -17.61 7.51 -7.11
CA PHE A 112 -16.20 7.94 -7.14
C PHE A 112 -16.06 9.45 -7.42
N GLU A 113 -16.98 10.01 -8.20
CA GLU A 113 -16.98 11.44 -8.49
C GLU A 113 -17.60 12.29 -7.37
N SER A 114 -18.22 11.64 -6.36
CA SER A 114 -18.90 12.34 -5.26
C SER A 114 -17.95 13.28 -4.51
N GLU A 115 -18.46 14.49 -4.24
CA GLU A 115 -17.68 15.56 -3.62
C GLU A 115 -17.10 15.15 -2.26
N HIS A 116 -17.76 14.24 -1.54
CA HIS A 116 -17.32 13.73 -0.24
C HIS A 116 -15.99 12.95 -0.33
N VAL A 117 -15.80 12.15 -1.39
CA VAL A 117 -14.54 11.42 -1.62
C VAL A 117 -13.43 12.37 -2.08
N LYS A 118 -13.77 13.37 -2.90
CA LYS A 118 -12.83 14.42 -3.31
C LYS A 118 -12.45 15.36 -2.15
N ALA A 119 -13.35 15.59 -1.21
CA ALA A 119 -13.12 16.42 -0.03
C ALA A 119 -12.37 15.70 1.11
N ALA A 120 -12.20 14.37 1.04
CA ALA A 120 -11.46 13.59 2.02
C ALA A 120 -10.04 14.13 2.33
N PRO A 121 -9.19 14.49 1.34
CA PRO A 121 -7.89 15.10 1.62
C PRO A 121 -8.01 16.46 2.34
N THR A 122 -8.98 17.30 1.98
CA THR A 122 -9.19 18.59 2.68
C THR A 122 -9.65 18.42 4.13
N LEU A 123 -10.34 17.32 4.44
CA LEU A 123 -10.70 16.97 5.81
C LEU A 123 -9.47 16.42 6.57
N SER A 124 -8.62 15.64 5.91
CA SER A 124 -7.36 15.15 6.47
C SER A 124 -6.42 16.30 6.89
N ASP A 125 -6.32 17.34 6.07
CA ASP A 125 -5.51 18.53 6.37
C ASP A 125 -6.00 19.28 7.62
N LYS A 126 -7.31 19.23 7.90
CA LYS A 126 -7.91 19.79 9.13
C LYS A 126 -7.83 18.83 10.31
N LEU A 127 -7.82 17.52 10.05
CA LEU A 127 -7.71 16.48 11.07
C LEU A 127 -6.32 16.46 11.70
N HIS A 128 -5.26 16.66 10.92
CA HIS A 128 -3.88 16.68 11.43
C HIS A 128 -3.62 17.70 12.55
N PRO A 129 -3.96 18.99 12.40
CA PRO A 129 -3.79 19.96 13.49
C PRO A 129 -4.70 19.66 14.67
N LEU A 130 -5.91 19.15 14.43
CA LEU A 130 -6.82 18.74 15.50
C LEU A 130 -6.26 17.56 16.31
N ALA A 131 -5.67 16.57 15.65
CA ALA A 131 -5.02 15.44 16.29
C ALA A 131 -3.83 15.90 17.15
N ALA A 132 -3.04 16.85 16.66
CA ALA A 132 -1.94 17.45 17.44
C ALA A 132 -2.46 18.16 18.70
N VAL A 133 -3.52 18.94 18.58
CA VAL A 133 -4.17 19.60 19.74
C VAL A 133 -4.73 18.57 20.72
N GLN A 134 -5.30 17.48 20.23
CA GLN A 134 -5.86 16.44 21.11
C GLN A 134 -4.78 15.71 21.90
N ILE A 135 -3.60 15.48 21.30
CA ILE A 135 -2.44 14.92 22.01
C ILE A 135 -1.98 15.86 23.12
N ASP A 136 -1.85 17.16 22.84
CA ASP A 136 -1.48 18.19 23.82
C ASP A 136 -2.51 18.32 24.95
N GLN A 137 -3.81 18.25 24.62
CA GLN A 137 -4.87 18.23 25.63
C GLN A 137 -4.78 17.00 26.52
N GLN A 138 -4.47 15.82 25.96
CA GLN A 138 -4.36 14.59 26.72
C GLN A 138 -3.19 14.64 27.71
N GLU A 139 -2.03 15.16 27.29
CA GLU A 139 -0.87 15.36 28.16
C GLU A 139 -1.17 16.35 29.30
N LYS A 140 -1.84 17.47 29.01
CA LYS A 140 -2.27 18.43 30.03
C LYS A 140 -3.24 17.82 31.05
N LEU A 141 -4.15 16.97 30.59
CA LEU A 141 -5.15 16.33 31.45
C LEU A 141 -4.50 15.28 32.34
N GLU A 142 -3.50 14.54 31.85
CA GLU A 142 -2.70 13.61 32.64
C GLU A 142 -1.88 14.34 33.71
N ASN A 143 -1.21 15.43 33.36
CA ASN A 143 -0.45 16.26 34.30
C ASN A 143 -1.36 16.85 35.39
N LEU A 144 -2.48 17.45 35.00
CA LEU A 144 -3.46 17.98 35.96
C LEU A 144 -4.03 16.87 36.86
N GLY A 145 -4.28 15.69 36.30
CA GLY A 145 -4.72 14.53 37.07
C GLY A 145 -3.68 14.07 38.09
N SER A 146 -2.39 14.13 37.75
CA SER A 146 -1.29 13.86 38.66
C SER A 146 -1.22 14.89 39.79
N ASP A 147 -1.29 16.18 39.46
CA ASP A 147 -1.24 17.27 40.44
C ASP A 147 -2.40 17.20 41.42
N VAL A 148 -3.61 16.92 40.94
CA VAL A 148 -4.80 16.76 41.80
C VAL A 148 -4.64 15.54 42.72
N LYS A 149 -4.08 14.43 42.23
CA LYS A 149 -3.81 13.26 43.08
C LYS A 149 -2.80 13.59 44.16
N GLN A 150 -1.70 14.27 43.83
CA GLN A 150 -0.70 14.70 44.81
C GLN A 150 -1.30 15.64 45.86
N LEU A 151 -2.14 16.59 45.44
CA LEU A 151 -2.82 17.49 46.36
C LEU A 151 -3.78 16.73 47.29
N LEU A 152 -4.49 15.73 46.75
CA LEU A 152 -5.41 14.90 47.53
C LEU A 152 -4.66 14.00 48.53
N GLU A 153 -3.51 13.47 48.14
CA GLU A 153 -2.60 12.76 49.05
C GLU A 153 -2.07 13.67 50.16
N ALA A 154 -1.62 14.88 49.82
CA ALA A 154 -1.18 15.87 50.79
C ALA A 154 -2.30 16.24 51.78
N TYR A 155 -3.52 16.46 51.28
CA TYR A 155 -4.69 16.70 52.12
C TYR A 155 -4.99 15.52 53.05
N ASN A 156 -4.97 14.29 52.53
CA ASN A 156 -5.20 13.09 53.34
C ASN A 156 -4.12 12.93 54.44
N ASN A 157 -2.86 13.18 54.10
CA ASN A 157 -1.76 13.20 55.06
C ASN A 157 -1.97 14.25 56.17
N ILE A 158 -2.41 15.46 55.82
CA ILE A 158 -2.72 16.51 56.80
C ILE A 158 -3.87 16.08 57.71
N ILE A 159 -4.96 15.54 57.16
CA ILE A 159 -6.11 15.10 57.95
C ILE A 159 -5.74 13.95 58.90
N THR A 160 -4.95 12.98 58.45
CA THR A 160 -4.50 11.88 59.31
C THR A 160 -3.57 12.36 60.42
N LEU A 161 -2.67 13.31 60.14
CA LEU A 161 -1.81 13.92 61.16
C LEU A 161 -2.62 14.71 62.20
N ILE A 162 -3.55 15.55 61.74
CA ILE A 162 -4.45 16.31 62.62
C ILE A 162 -5.29 15.36 63.48
N SER A 163 -5.83 14.29 62.89
CA SER A 163 -6.60 13.28 63.62
C SER A 163 -5.76 12.60 64.71
N LYS A 164 -4.52 12.22 64.40
CA LYS A 164 -3.58 11.66 65.40
C LYS A 164 -3.26 12.68 66.50
N GLN A 165 -3.07 13.94 66.14
CA GLN A 165 -2.76 15.00 67.11
C GLN A 165 -3.93 15.24 68.07
N PHE A 166 -5.17 15.23 67.57
CA PHE A 166 -6.36 15.33 68.42
C PHE A 166 -6.48 14.15 69.38
N VAL A 167 -6.21 12.93 68.94
CA VAL A 167 -6.21 11.74 69.83
C VAL A 167 -5.13 11.86 70.90
N GLN A 168 -3.92 12.33 70.56
CA GLN A 168 -2.86 12.54 71.54
C GLN A 168 -3.20 13.65 72.54
N TRP A 169 -3.83 14.73 72.08
CA TRP A 169 -4.31 15.79 72.95
C TRP A 169 -5.42 15.31 73.88
N ASP A 170 -6.35 14.50 73.39
CA ASP A 170 -7.41 13.91 74.22
C ASP A 170 -6.85 12.93 75.27
N GLU A 171 -5.87 12.12 74.89
CA GLU A 171 -5.20 11.20 75.82
C GLU A 171 -4.43 11.97 76.91
N THR A 172 -3.69 13.01 76.53
CA THR A 172 -2.96 13.85 77.50
C THR A 172 -3.92 14.59 78.42
N LEU A 173 -5.00 15.17 77.89
CA LEU A 173 -6.05 15.81 78.69
C LEU A 173 -6.67 14.82 79.69
N THR A 174 -7.04 13.61 79.22
CA THR A 174 -7.60 12.55 80.05
C THR A 174 -6.64 12.14 81.18
N ARG A 175 -5.33 12.01 80.90
CA ARG A 175 -4.31 11.74 81.94
C ARG A 175 -4.26 12.85 83.00
N TYR A 176 -4.35 14.12 82.59
CA TYR A 176 -4.41 15.25 83.53
C TYR A 176 -5.72 15.26 84.34
N GLU A 177 -6.85 14.90 83.76
CA GLU A 177 -8.12 14.80 84.47
C GLU A 177 -8.12 13.66 85.51
N VAL A 178 -7.60 12.49 85.13
CA VAL A 178 -7.48 11.33 86.04
C VAL A 178 -6.55 11.66 87.21
N SER A 179 -5.37 12.23 86.95
CA SER A 179 -4.45 12.62 88.03
C SER A 179 -5.04 13.69 88.95
N LYS A 180 -5.84 14.63 88.42
CA LYS A 180 -6.56 15.62 89.23
C LYS A 180 -7.71 15.00 90.03
N LYS A 181 -8.43 14.01 89.49
CA LYS A 181 -9.45 13.25 90.23
C LYS A 181 -8.84 12.42 91.37
N VAL A 182 -7.73 11.73 91.14
CA VAL A 182 -7.01 10.96 92.17
C VAL A 182 -6.51 11.85 93.31
N ARG A 183 -6.03 13.06 93.01
CA ARG A 183 -5.65 14.05 94.04
C ARG A 183 -6.83 14.49 94.89
N LYS A 184 -8.00 14.73 94.29
CA LYS A 184 -9.22 15.05 95.06
C LYS A 184 -9.69 13.88 95.92
N THR A 185 -9.60 12.64 95.45
CA THR A 185 -9.97 11.45 96.25
C THR A 185 -9.04 11.24 97.45
N ASN A 186 -7.75 11.58 97.32
CA ASN A 186 -6.77 11.51 98.42
C ASN A 186 -6.86 12.68 99.42
N GLU A 187 -7.62 13.74 99.13
CA GLU A 187 -7.89 14.84 100.08
C GLU A 187 -9.10 14.55 100.99
N TYR A 188 -9.82 13.44 100.77
CA TYR A 188 -10.99 13.03 101.56
C TYR A 188 -10.80 11.71 102.34
N ILE A 189 -9.55 11.27 102.54
CA ILE A 189 -9.18 10.15 103.45
C ILE A 189 -8.33 10.73 104.59
#